data_AF-A0A417EV54-F1
#
_entry.id   AF-A0A417EV54-F1
#
_cell.length_a   1.000
_cell.length_b   1.000
_cell.length_c   1.000
_cell.angle_alpha   90.00
_cell.angle_beta   90.00
_cell.angle_gamma   90.00
#
_symmetry.space_group_name_H-M   'P 1'
#
loop_
_entity.id
_entity.type
_entity.pdbx_description
1 polymer ?
#
loop_
_entity_poly.entity_id
_entity_poly.type
_entity_poly.pdbx_seq_one_letter_code
_entity_poly.pdbx_strand_id
1 'polypeptide(L)'
;MDKKQLAIEKHKEWKGKIEVISRAKVTTPEELSIAYTPGVAEPCLLIAEDEDKAYDYTRKGNLVAVITDGTAVLGLGDIGPSAGMPVMEGKCALFKTFADVDAFPLCVDSKDVDTIVNTIALISKSFGGINLEDIAAPRCFEIEKKLKERCDIPVFHDDQHGIVFAMANPVPEIMPDEAKAGGAAVVGTGRSDYPNQINNVLVFPGLFKGVLAVRAKDITEKMKIAAAHAIASVIPEEELNAEYVIPSSFDKRVALAVANAVAKAAVEEGINRVPYEEIK
;
A
#
# COMPACT_ATOMS: atom_id res chain seq x y z
N MET A 1 -3.14 9.11 -29.97
CA MET A 1 -2.50 10.07 -29.05
C MET A 1 -1.38 9.31 -28.33
N ASP A 2 -0.19 9.90 -28.21
CA ASP A 2 0.91 9.30 -27.45
C ASP A 2 0.46 9.08 -25.99
N LYS A 3 0.73 7.89 -25.42
CA LYS A 3 0.38 7.55 -24.03
C LYS A 3 0.98 8.55 -23.04
N LYS A 4 2.18 9.09 -23.32
CA LYS A 4 2.83 10.09 -22.47
C LYS A 4 2.05 11.41 -22.44
N GLN A 5 1.64 11.89 -23.63
CA GLN A 5 0.85 13.10 -23.77
C GLN A 5 -0.51 12.96 -23.07
N LEU A 6 -1.18 11.82 -23.26
CA LEU A 6 -2.43 11.51 -22.58
C LEU A 6 -2.28 11.54 -21.04
N ALA A 7 -1.20 10.96 -20.52
CA ALA A 7 -0.95 10.95 -19.08
C ALA A 7 -0.82 12.37 -18.50
N ILE A 8 -0.09 13.27 -19.18
CA ILE A 8 0.07 14.67 -18.76
C ILE A 8 -1.28 15.39 -18.77
N GLU A 9 -2.04 15.25 -19.85
CA GLU A 9 -3.36 15.87 -19.99
C GLU A 9 -4.32 15.42 -18.89
N LYS A 10 -4.35 14.12 -18.60
CA LYS A 10 -5.21 13.58 -17.54
C LYS A 10 -4.83 14.05 -16.14
N HIS A 11 -3.55 14.10 -15.79
CA HIS A 11 -3.15 14.62 -14.47
C HIS A 11 -3.51 16.11 -14.31
N LYS A 12 -3.46 16.89 -15.40
CA LYS A 12 -3.91 18.29 -15.41
C LYS A 12 -5.44 18.42 -15.32
N GLU A 13 -6.18 17.56 -16.02
CA GLU A 13 -7.64 17.50 -16.00
C GLU A 13 -8.16 17.15 -14.60
N TRP A 14 -7.60 16.12 -13.98
CA TRP A 14 -8.00 15.66 -12.65
C TRP A 14 -7.53 16.60 -11.52
N LYS A 15 -6.46 17.38 -11.74
CA LYS A 15 -5.80 18.22 -10.74
C LYS A 15 -5.32 17.41 -9.52
N GLY A 16 -4.66 16.30 -9.81
CA GLY A 16 -4.35 15.25 -8.82
C GLY A 16 -5.33 14.09 -8.91
N LYS A 17 -4.96 12.93 -8.37
CA LYS A 17 -5.73 11.68 -8.53
C LYS A 17 -6.65 11.32 -7.36
N ILE A 18 -6.56 12.08 -6.27
CA ILE A 18 -7.28 11.80 -5.02
C ILE A 18 -7.96 13.07 -4.51
N GLU A 19 -9.01 12.88 -3.73
CA GLU A 19 -9.75 13.94 -3.05
C GLU A 19 -10.18 13.49 -1.66
N VAL A 20 -10.31 14.43 -0.72
CA VAL A 20 -10.85 14.17 0.62
C VAL A 20 -12.34 14.50 0.62
N ILE A 21 -13.17 13.47 0.85
CA ILE A 21 -14.63 13.61 0.89
C ILE A 21 -15.10 13.41 2.33
N SER A 22 -15.92 14.33 2.84
CA SER A 22 -16.51 14.19 4.17
C SER A 22 -17.47 13.00 4.22
N ARG A 23 -17.24 12.10 5.18
CA ARG A 23 -18.17 10.99 5.47
C ARG A 23 -19.35 11.45 6.34
N ALA A 24 -19.13 12.42 7.21
CA ALA A 24 -20.19 13.06 7.97
C ALA A 24 -20.92 14.07 7.08
N LYS A 25 -22.24 13.97 7.01
CA LYS A 25 -23.06 15.03 6.42
C LYS A 25 -23.10 16.19 7.41
N VAL A 26 -22.87 17.40 6.91
CA VAL A 26 -22.91 18.63 7.72
C VAL A 26 -23.76 19.64 6.97
N THR A 27 -25.07 19.46 7.08
CA THR A 27 -26.10 20.24 6.37
C THR A 27 -27.04 20.97 7.33
N THR A 28 -27.03 20.60 8.61
CA THR A 28 -27.80 21.26 9.67
C THR A 28 -26.92 21.67 10.86
N PRO A 29 -27.37 22.61 11.71
CA PRO A 29 -26.65 22.96 12.95
C PRO A 29 -26.49 21.78 13.91
N GLU A 30 -27.45 20.86 13.94
CA GLU A 30 -27.38 19.64 14.77
C GLU A 30 -26.31 18.67 14.25
N GLU A 31 -26.25 18.45 12.93
CA GLU A 31 -25.19 17.64 12.33
C GLU A 31 -23.80 18.25 12.56
N LEU A 32 -23.68 19.58 12.46
CA LEU A 32 -22.45 20.30 12.77
C LEU A 32 -22.04 20.13 14.24
N SER A 33 -22.99 20.21 15.18
CA SER A 33 -22.70 20.13 16.61
C SER A 33 -22.28 18.74 17.05
N ILE A 34 -22.66 17.69 16.31
CA ILE A 34 -22.22 16.30 16.50
C ILE A 34 -20.86 16.07 15.84
N ALA A 35 -20.70 16.48 14.57
CA ALA A 35 -19.46 16.25 13.81
C ALA A 35 -18.28 17.11 14.30
N TYR A 36 -18.58 18.23 14.95
CA TYR A 36 -17.60 19.17 15.50
C TYR A 36 -18.01 19.58 16.92
N THR A 37 -17.74 20.81 17.33
CA THR A 37 -18.05 21.26 18.69
C THR A 37 -19.55 21.43 18.92
N PRO A 38 -20.06 21.03 20.10
CA PRO A 38 -19.33 20.43 21.22
C PRO A 38 -19.16 18.90 21.15
N GLY A 39 -19.90 18.19 20.29
CA GLY A 39 -20.00 16.73 20.28
C GLY A 39 -18.70 15.97 20.07
N VAL A 40 -17.77 16.52 19.28
CA VAL A 40 -16.44 15.95 19.03
C VAL A 40 -15.59 15.78 20.30
N ALA A 41 -15.94 16.46 21.40
CA ALA A 41 -15.22 16.31 22.67
C ALA A 41 -15.34 14.89 23.24
N GLU A 42 -16.50 14.24 23.09
CA GLU A 42 -16.77 12.91 23.66
C GLU A 42 -15.82 11.81 23.11
N PRO A 43 -15.68 11.61 21.78
CA PRO A 43 -14.70 10.64 21.27
C PRO A 43 -13.26 11.03 21.62
N CYS A 44 -12.92 12.31 21.72
CA CYS A 44 -11.59 12.75 22.17
C CYS A 44 -11.29 12.30 23.60
N LEU A 45 -12.24 12.46 24.53
CA LEU A 45 -12.08 12.02 25.91
C LEU A 45 -11.95 10.49 26.00
N LEU A 46 -12.75 9.76 25.23
CA LEU A 46 -12.67 8.29 25.18
C LEU A 46 -11.31 7.80 24.67
N ILE A 47 -10.74 8.47 23.66
CA ILE A 47 -9.40 8.16 23.12
C ILE A 47 -8.29 8.56 24.11
N ALA A 48 -8.46 9.66 24.84
CA ALA A 48 -7.50 10.08 25.86
C ALA A 48 -7.41 9.07 27.02
N GLU A 49 -8.51 8.39 27.35
CA GLU A 49 -8.54 7.29 28.32
C GLU A 49 -7.96 5.98 27.78
N ASP A 50 -8.21 5.69 26.51
CA ASP A 50 -7.78 4.46 25.83
C ASP A 50 -7.46 4.74 24.37
N GLU A 51 -6.17 4.77 24.05
CA GLU A 51 -5.67 5.14 22.73
C GLU A 51 -6.15 4.18 21.62
N ASP A 52 -6.42 2.90 21.94
CA ASP A 52 -6.90 1.93 20.96
C ASP A 52 -8.32 2.27 20.44
N LYS A 53 -9.10 3.08 21.17
CA LYS A 53 -10.39 3.61 20.68
C LYS A 53 -10.24 4.56 19.50
N ALA A 54 -9.02 5.03 19.20
CA ALA A 54 -8.76 5.79 17.97
C ALA A 54 -9.09 4.96 16.72
N TYR A 55 -8.99 3.63 16.78
CA TYR A 55 -9.41 2.74 15.69
C TYR A 55 -10.93 2.68 15.50
N ASP A 56 -11.72 2.98 16.53
CA ASP A 56 -13.19 2.93 16.51
C ASP A 56 -13.80 4.27 16.07
N TYR A 57 -13.28 5.37 16.60
CA TYR A 57 -13.89 6.70 16.42
C TYR A 57 -13.22 7.57 15.35
N THR A 58 -12.16 7.09 14.70
CA THR A 58 -11.46 7.85 13.65
C THR A 58 -11.23 7.00 12.40
N ARG A 59 -10.64 7.61 11.36
CA ARG A 59 -10.22 6.86 10.18
C ARG A 59 -8.95 6.02 10.39
N LYS A 60 -8.27 6.10 11.55
CA LYS A 60 -7.03 5.36 11.84
C LYS A 60 -7.13 3.88 11.44
N GLY A 61 -8.24 3.21 11.73
CA GLY A 61 -8.42 1.79 11.37
C GLY A 61 -8.53 1.45 9.89
N ASN A 62 -8.59 2.44 8.98
CA ASN A 62 -8.63 2.22 7.54
C ASN A 62 -7.75 3.21 6.75
N LEU A 63 -6.87 3.95 7.43
CA LEU A 63 -6.05 5.01 6.83
C LEU A 63 -4.57 4.65 6.84
N VAL A 64 -3.93 4.62 5.66
CA VAL A 64 -2.51 4.33 5.48
C VAL A 64 -1.76 5.58 5.01
N ALA A 65 -0.59 5.84 5.57
CA ALA A 65 0.33 6.85 5.02
C ALA A 65 1.20 6.23 3.93
N VAL A 66 1.18 6.79 2.72
CA VAL A 66 2.12 6.43 1.64
C VAL A 66 3.25 7.45 1.64
N ILE A 67 4.44 7.03 2.08
CA ILE A 67 5.54 7.94 2.41
C ILE A 67 6.76 7.69 1.52
N THR A 68 7.31 8.76 0.96
CA THR A 68 8.55 8.74 0.18
C THR A 68 9.41 9.97 0.49
N ASP A 69 10.70 9.93 0.16
CA ASP A 69 11.57 11.11 0.05
C ASP A 69 11.89 11.48 -1.42
N GLY A 70 11.35 10.71 -2.38
CA GLY A 70 11.53 10.94 -3.81
C GLY A 70 12.92 10.61 -4.35
N THR A 71 13.71 9.81 -3.62
CA THR A 71 15.10 9.50 -3.99
C THR A 71 15.25 8.30 -4.94
N ALA A 72 14.22 7.47 -5.10
CA ALA A 72 14.22 6.33 -6.01
C ALA A 72 12.86 6.17 -6.72
N VAL A 73 12.33 7.26 -7.29
CA VAL A 73 11.01 7.24 -7.93
C VAL A 73 11.03 6.41 -9.20
N LEU A 74 10.43 5.21 -9.17
CA LEU A 74 10.42 4.28 -10.29
C LEU A 74 11.86 4.03 -10.82
N GLY A 75 12.06 4.08 -12.14
CA GLY A 75 13.37 4.06 -12.79
C GLY A 75 13.99 5.45 -13.02
N LEU A 76 13.43 6.52 -12.44
CA LEU A 76 13.88 7.90 -12.64
C LEU A 76 14.96 8.34 -11.66
N GLY A 77 15.14 7.59 -10.57
CA GLY A 77 16.10 7.91 -9.51
C GLY A 77 15.64 9.07 -8.64
N ASP A 78 16.62 9.86 -8.20
CA ASP A 78 16.41 10.95 -7.26
C ASP A 78 15.93 12.22 -7.99
N ILE A 79 14.61 12.40 -7.99
CA ILE A 79 13.93 13.55 -8.60
C ILE A 79 13.28 14.48 -7.56
N GLY A 80 13.39 14.11 -6.28
CA GLY A 80 12.91 14.89 -5.15
C GLY A 80 11.43 14.67 -4.81
N PRO A 81 11.02 15.12 -3.62
CA PRO A 81 9.72 14.79 -3.01
C PRO A 81 8.52 15.27 -3.84
N SER A 82 8.54 16.53 -4.31
CA SER A 82 7.42 17.06 -5.10
C SER A 82 7.24 16.36 -6.44
N ALA A 83 8.33 15.90 -7.06
CA ALA A 83 8.27 15.16 -8.32
C ALA A 83 7.80 13.71 -8.12
N GLY A 84 7.99 13.12 -6.94
CA GLY A 84 7.42 11.83 -6.55
C GLY A 84 5.92 11.85 -6.23
N MET A 85 5.35 13.03 -5.91
CA MET A 85 3.94 13.17 -5.51
C MET A 85 2.94 12.49 -6.45
N PRO A 86 3.03 12.61 -7.80
CA PRO A 86 2.12 11.89 -8.68
C PRO A 86 2.20 10.37 -8.47
N VAL A 87 3.37 9.78 -8.23
CA VAL A 87 3.47 8.33 -7.98
C VAL A 87 2.76 7.98 -6.67
N MET A 88 2.96 8.78 -5.63
CA MET A 88 2.33 8.57 -4.31
C MET A 88 0.80 8.68 -4.36
N GLU A 89 0.26 9.69 -5.05
CA GLU A 89 -1.18 9.80 -5.30
C GLU A 89 -1.70 8.60 -6.10
N GLY A 90 -0.89 8.08 -7.03
CA GLY A 90 -1.19 6.88 -7.79
C GLY A 90 -1.35 5.68 -6.87
N LYS A 91 -0.37 5.42 -6.00
CA LYS A 91 -0.43 4.36 -4.98
C LYS A 91 -1.66 4.52 -4.09
N CYS A 92 -2.00 5.75 -3.66
CA CYS A 92 -3.20 6.01 -2.87
C CYS A 92 -4.50 5.65 -3.62
N ALA A 93 -4.60 6.01 -4.91
CA ALA A 93 -5.73 5.63 -5.75
C ALA A 93 -5.84 4.10 -5.91
N LEU A 94 -4.72 3.37 -5.98
CA LEU A 94 -4.71 1.90 -6.04
C LEU A 94 -5.17 1.27 -4.72
N PHE A 95 -4.68 1.76 -3.57
CA PHE A 95 -5.17 1.34 -2.23
C PHE A 95 -6.70 1.45 -2.14
N LYS A 96 -7.24 2.60 -2.57
CA LYS A 96 -8.67 2.85 -2.54
C LYS A 96 -9.44 1.96 -3.51
N THR A 97 -8.96 1.84 -4.73
CA THR A 97 -9.65 1.11 -5.82
C THR A 97 -9.69 -0.39 -5.57
N PHE A 98 -8.60 -0.98 -5.08
CA PHE A 98 -8.46 -2.44 -5.01
C PHE A 98 -8.78 -3.05 -3.64
N ALA A 99 -8.73 -2.27 -2.55
CA ALA A 99 -8.99 -2.80 -1.21
C ALA A 99 -9.89 -1.93 -0.32
N ASP A 100 -10.44 -0.83 -0.85
CA ASP A 100 -11.18 0.17 -0.08
C ASP A 100 -10.39 0.69 1.14
N VAL A 101 -9.07 0.77 1.01
CA VAL A 101 -8.18 1.36 2.02
C VAL A 101 -8.04 2.85 1.70
N ASP A 102 -8.30 3.71 2.69
CA ASP A 102 -8.01 5.14 2.51
C ASP A 102 -6.50 5.30 2.64
N ALA A 103 -5.89 6.05 1.73
CA ALA A 103 -4.45 6.27 1.72
C ALA A 103 -4.16 7.75 1.46
N PHE A 104 -3.12 8.27 2.12
CA PHE A 104 -2.74 9.67 2.00
C PHE A 104 -1.24 9.81 1.67
N PRO A 105 -0.87 10.56 0.61
CA PRO A 105 0.52 10.68 0.18
C PRO A 105 1.25 11.74 1.00
N LEU A 106 2.44 11.40 1.50
CA LEU A 106 3.32 12.30 2.24
C LEU A 106 4.74 12.20 1.69
N CYS A 107 5.21 13.27 1.02
CA CYS A 107 6.58 13.34 0.51
C CYS A 107 7.44 14.16 1.47
N VAL A 108 8.44 13.54 2.09
CA VAL A 108 9.31 14.17 3.09
C VAL A 108 10.52 14.79 2.39
N ASP A 109 10.72 16.10 2.53
CA ASP A 109 11.86 16.82 1.96
C ASP A 109 13.11 16.72 2.85
N SER A 110 13.61 15.50 3.02
CA SER A 110 14.86 15.22 3.71
C SER A 110 15.46 13.94 3.17
N LYS A 111 16.79 13.87 3.15
CA LYS A 111 17.55 12.63 2.84
C LYS A 111 18.21 12.04 4.09
N ASP A 112 18.14 12.75 5.21
CA ASP A 112 18.69 12.31 6.48
C ASP A 112 17.77 11.25 7.11
N VAL A 113 18.34 10.07 7.38
CA VAL A 113 17.59 8.90 7.88
C VAL A 113 16.88 9.22 9.19
N ASP A 114 17.58 9.81 10.15
CA ASP A 114 17.02 10.07 11.48
C ASP A 114 15.91 11.13 11.43
N THR A 115 16.07 12.15 10.58
CA THR A 115 15.03 13.16 10.32
C THR A 115 13.78 12.53 9.71
N ILE A 116 13.93 11.64 8.72
CA ILE A 116 12.81 10.93 8.10
C ILE A 116 12.11 10.05 9.14
N VAL A 117 12.86 9.20 9.84
CA VAL A 117 12.32 8.30 10.87
C VAL A 117 11.60 9.09 11.96
N ASN A 118 12.19 10.19 12.43
CA ASN A 118 11.58 11.02 13.46
C ASN A 118 10.30 11.69 12.98
N THR A 119 10.31 12.25 11.76
CA THR A 119 9.12 12.85 11.14
C THR A 119 7.98 11.84 11.07
N ILE A 120 8.24 10.65 10.54
CA ILE A 120 7.24 9.59 10.38
C ILE A 120 6.74 9.09 11.73
N ALA A 121 7.64 8.85 12.70
CA ALA A 121 7.26 8.39 14.02
C ALA A 121 6.34 9.39 14.75
N LEU A 122 6.60 10.70 14.64
CA LEU A 122 5.80 11.75 15.26
C LEU A 122 4.39 11.86 14.70
N ILE A 123 4.18 11.52 13.42
CA ILE A 123 2.86 11.56 12.78
C ILE A 123 2.14 10.21 12.77
N SER A 124 2.82 9.13 13.17
CA SER A 124 2.34 7.74 13.04
C SER A 124 0.98 7.50 13.70
N LYS A 125 0.68 8.20 14.79
CA LYS A 125 -0.60 8.04 15.53
C LYS A 125 -1.83 8.41 14.70
N SER A 126 -1.70 9.19 13.63
CA SER A 126 -2.79 9.52 12.71
C SER A 126 -3.18 8.37 11.77
N PHE A 127 -2.35 7.34 11.63
CA PHE A 127 -2.49 6.28 10.62
C PHE A 127 -2.63 4.90 11.28
N GLY A 128 -3.26 3.97 10.57
CA GLY A 128 -3.30 2.54 10.93
C GLY A 128 -2.15 1.74 10.34
N GLY A 129 -1.40 2.32 9.40
CA GLY A 129 -0.20 1.71 8.82
C GLY A 129 0.62 2.72 8.00
N ILE A 130 1.90 2.39 7.80
CA ILE A 130 2.84 3.16 7.00
C ILE A 130 3.33 2.28 5.84
N ASN A 131 3.18 2.80 4.62
CA ASN A 131 3.71 2.22 3.39
C ASN A 131 4.85 3.11 2.87
N LEU A 132 6.09 2.66 3.02
CA LEU A 132 7.27 3.32 2.47
C LEU A 132 7.41 2.96 0.98
N GLU A 133 7.74 3.97 0.17
CA GLU A 133 7.85 3.87 -1.30
C GLU A 133 9.00 4.68 -1.84
N ASP A 134 9.65 4.20 -2.89
CA ASP A 134 10.57 4.96 -3.73
C ASP A 134 11.70 5.65 -2.92
N ILE A 135 12.20 4.99 -1.86
CA ILE A 135 13.33 5.45 -1.05
C ILE A 135 14.59 4.66 -1.44
N ALA A 136 15.66 5.35 -1.79
CA ALA A 136 16.87 4.73 -2.29
C ALA A 136 17.61 3.87 -1.25
N ALA A 137 18.13 2.74 -1.71
CA ALA A 137 19.06 1.90 -0.95
C ALA A 137 20.41 2.62 -0.72
N PRO A 138 21.12 2.36 0.40
CA PRO A 138 20.75 1.42 1.48
C PRO A 138 19.83 2.04 2.56
N ARG A 139 19.51 3.34 2.47
CA ARG A 139 18.80 4.08 3.53
C ARG A 139 17.42 3.52 3.83
N CYS A 140 16.70 3.06 2.80
CA CYS A 140 15.38 2.46 2.97
C CYS A 140 15.35 1.30 3.97
N PHE A 141 16.38 0.44 4.00
CA PHE A 141 16.46 -0.67 4.97
C PHE A 141 16.58 -0.17 6.41
N GLU A 142 17.40 0.87 6.62
CA GLU A 142 17.61 1.46 7.93
C GLU A 142 16.37 2.21 8.42
N ILE A 143 15.73 2.96 7.52
CA ILE A 143 14.47 3.68 7.78
C ILE A 143 13.38 2.68 8.18
N GLU A 144 13.15 1.63 7.38
CA GLU A 144 12.13 0.62 7.66
C GLU A 144 12.37 -0.05 9.02
N LYS A 145 13.61 -0.49 9.28
CA LYS A 145 13.97 -1.13 10.55
C LYS A 145 13.72 -0.20 11.74
N LYS A 146 14.24 1.03 11.71
CA LYS A 146 14.07 2.01 12.81
C LYS A 146 12.60 2.35 13.04
N LEU A 147 11.79 2.40 11.99
CA LEU A 147 10.36 2.67 12.10
C LEU A 147 9.60 1.49 12.71
N LYS A 148 9.89 0.25 12.32
CA LYS A 148 9.31 -0.94 12.96
C LYS A 148 9.63 -1.01 14.46
N GLU A 149 10.80 -0.54 14.87
CA GLU A 149 11.19 -0.47 16.29
C GLU A 149 10.49 0.67 17.06
N ARG A 150 10.11 1.77 16.39
CA ARG A 150 9.58 2.99 17.02
C ARG A 150 8.06 3.14 16.94
N CYS A 151 7.42 2.57 15.92
CA CYS A 151 5.99 2.71 15.67
C CYS A 151 5.22 1.53 16.26
N ASP A 152 4.03 1.80 16.78
CA ASP A 152 3.08 0.80 17.29
C ASP A 152 2.05 0.37 16.23
N ILE A 153 2.32 0.71 14.97
CA ILE A 153 1.54 0.41 13.78
C ILE A 153 2.43 -0.29 12.74
N PRO A 154 1.86 -1.13 11.87
CA PRO A 154 2.59 -1.81 10.81
C PRO A 154 3.31 -0.82 9.88
N VAL A 155 4.59 -1.09 9.63
CA VAL A 155 5.42 -0.37 8.67
C VAL A 155 5.89 -1.38 7.62
N PHE A 156 5.67 -1.06 6.35
CA PHE A 156 6.04 -1.92 5.23
C PHE A 156 6.70 -1.07 4.15
N HIS A 157 7.79 -1.56 3.58
CA HIS A 157 8.38 -0.95 2.39
C HIS A 157 8.07 -1.79 1.17
N ASP A 158 7.28 -1.25 0.23
CA ASP A 158 6.76 -2.01 -0.92
C ASP A 158 7.88 -2.48 -1.86
N ASP A 159 8.92 -1.66 -2.04
CA ASP A 159 10.04 -1.98 -2.94
C ASP A 159 11.09 -2.94 -2.35
N GLN A 160 11.09 -3.21 -1.04
CA GLN A 160 12.22 -3.84 -0.34
C GLN A 160 12.06 -5.32 0.01
N HIS A 161 11.50 -6.14 -0.89
CA HIS A 161 11.46 -7.60 -0.70
C HIS A 161 11.91 -8.37 -1.95
N GLY A 162 12.98 -7.89 -2.59
CA GLY A 162 13.43 -8.37 -3.90
C GLY A 162 14.02 -9.78 -3.90
N ILE A 163 13.25 -10.71 -4.48
CA ILE A 163 13.79 -11.74 -5.38
C ILE A 163 13.93 -11.06 -6.75
N VAL A 164 15.10 -11.17 -7.40
CA VAL A 164 15.34 -10.53 -8.71
C VAL A 164 14.64 -11.34 -9.80
N PHE A 165 13.65 -10.71 -10.44
CA PHE A 165 13.05 -11.15 -11.70
C PHE A 165 13.30 -10.04 -12.75
N ALA A 166 13.28 -10.37 -14.05
CA ALA A 166 13.47 -9.41 -15.15
C ALA A 166 12.25 -8.48 -15.31
N MET A 167 12.04 -7.58 -14.36
CA MET A 167 10.83 -6.78 -14.19
C MET A 167 11.06 -5.27 -14.27
N ALA A 168 12.26 -4.81 -14.65
CA ALA A 168 12.52 -3.39 -14.75
C ALA A 168 11.49 -2.69 -15.67
N ASN A 169 11.05 -1.51 -15.24
CA ASN A 169 10.11 -0.66 -15.98
C ASN A 169 10.82 0.65 -16.37
N PRO A 170 10.63 1.18 -17.59
CA PRO A 170 9.78 0.67 -18.68
C PRO A 170 10.47 -0.34 -19.62
N VAL A 171 11.78 -0.57 -19.44
CA VAL A 171 12.56 -1.53 -20.24
C VAL A 171 13.03 -2.64 -19.29
N PRO A 172 12.54 -3.89 -19.44
CA PRO A 172 12.99 -5.02 -18.65
C PRO A 172 14.41 -5.41 -19.02
N GLU A 173 15.06 -6.18 -18.15
CA GLU A 173 16.43 -6.68 -18.30
C GLU A 173 16.61 -7.55 -19.56
N ILE A 174 15.53 -8.16 -20.03
CA ILE A 174 15.40 -8.81 -21.34
C ILE A 174 13.96 -8.66 -21.84
N MET A 175 13.80 -8.38 -23.13
CA MET A 175 12.45 -8.29 -23.72
C MET A 175 11.80 -9.68 -23.81
N PRO A 176 10.47 -9.82 -23.59
CA PRO A 176 9.84 -11.13 -23.55
C PRO A 176 9.97 -11.97 -24.82
N ASP A 177 9.96 -11.33 -25.98
CA ASP A 177 10.18 -11.97 -27.28
C ASP A 177 11.60 -12.49 -27.44
N GLU A 178 12.60 -11.72 -27.01
CA GLU A 178 14.00 -12.18 -26.97
C GLU A 178 14.20 -13.34 -26.00
N ALA A 179 13.58 -13.28 -24.81
CA ALA A 179 13.62 -14.37 -23.83
C ALA A 179 12.99 -15.66 -24.40
N LYS A 180 11.84 -15.57 -25.06
CA LYS A 180 11.18 -16.71 -25.73
C LYS A 180 12.01 -17.25 -26.89
N ALA A 181 12.60 -16.38 -27.71
CA ALA A 181 13.50 -16.80 -28.79
C ALA A 181 14.77 -17.51 -28.25
N GLY A 182 15.22 -17.13 -27.05
CA GLY A 182 16.29 -17.80 -26.31
C GLY A 182 15.88 -19.13 -25.66
N GLY A 183 14.60 -19.51 -25.73
CA GLY A 183 14.08 -20.78 -25.22
C GLY A 183 13.38 -20.71 -23.86
N ALA A 184 13.04 -19.53 -23.35
CA ALA A 184 12.27 -19.40 -22.11
C ALA A 184 10.84 -19.96 -22.27
N ALA A 185 10.45 -20.88 -21.39
CA ALA A 185 9.13 -21.52 -21.41
C ALA A 185 8.01 -20.65 -20.80
N VAL A 186 8.34 -19.81 -19.82
CA VAL A 186 7.45 -18.83 -19.17
C VAL A 186 8.24 -17.55 -19.01
N VAL A 187 7.62 -16.40 -19.30
CA VAL A 187 8.24 -15.09 -19.12
C VAL A 187 7.25 -14.17 -18.41
N GLY A 188 7.73 -13.44 -17.42
CA GLY A 188 7.00 -12.37 -16.73
C GLY A 188 7.86 -11.13 -16.61
N THR A 189 7.21 -9.97 -16.54
CA THR A 189 7.88 -8.66 -16.43
C THR A 189 7.07 -7.71 -15.55
N GLY A 190 7.59 -6.53 -15.25
CA GLY A 190 6.82 -5.48 -14.56
C GLY A 190 5.84 -4.72 -15.46
N ARG A 191 5.87 -4.98 -16.78
CA ARG A 191 5.10 -4.24 -17.78
C ARG A 191 3.68 -4.79 -17.93
N SER A 192 2.71 -3.88 -18.00
CA SER A 192 1.28 -4.24 -18.13
C SER A 192 0.85 -4.64 -19.53
N ASP A 193 1.69 -4.41 -20.55
CA ASP A 193 1.40 -4.77 -21.93
C ASP A 193 1.92 -6.17 -22.32
N TYR A 194 2.50 -6.91 -21.37
CA TYR A 194 2.90 -8.31 -21.55
C TYR A 194 2.15 -9.25 -20.60
N PRO A 195 1.99 -10.53 -20.97
CA PRO A 195 1.50 -11.56 -20.07
C PRO A 195 2.40 -11.73 -18.84
N ASN A 196 1.84 -12.33 -17.80
CA ASN A 196 2.49 -12.53 -16.50
C ASN A 196 3.10 -11.25 -15.91
N GLN A 197 2.30 -10.17 -15.86
CA GLN A 197 2.74 -8.96 -15.19
C GLN A 197 2.94 -9.22 -13.69
N ILE A 198 4.18 -9.11 -13.22
CA ILE A 198 4.49 -9.11 -11.80
C ILE A 198 4.38 -7.68 -11.29
N ASN A 199 3.45 -7.43 -10.38
CA ASN A 199 3.19 -6.08 -9.87
C ASN A 199 2.78 -6.13 -8.40
N ASN A 200 3.38 -5.25 -7.60
CA ASN A 200 3.11 -5.13 -6.17
C ASN A 200 1.63 -4.85 -5.85
N VAL A 201 0.86 -4.31 -6.81
CA VAL A 201 -0.58 -4.10 -6.69
C VAL A 201 -1.37 -5.37 -6.35
N LEU A 202 -0.81 -6.56 -6.63
CA LEU A 202 -1.40 -7.83 -6.25
C LEU A 202 -1.27 -8.12 -4.73
N VAL A 203 -0.35 -7.45 -4.05
CA VAL A 203 0.00 -7.71 -2.64
C VAL A 203 -0.51 -6.61 -1.73
N PHE A 204 -0.03 -5.38 -1.90
CA PHE A 204 -0.18 -4.33 -0.87
C PHE A 204 -1.65 -4.01 -0.52
N PRO A 205 -2.64 -4.00 -1.45
CA PRO A 205 -4.02 -3.69 -1.07
C PRO A 205 -4.60 -4.74 -0.13
N GLY A 206 -4.44 -6.02 -0.47
CA GLY A 206 -4.93 -7.12 0.35
C GLY A 206 -4.15 -7.28 1.65
N LEU A 207 -2.82 -7.12 1.60
CA LEU A 207 -1.95 -7.20 2.79
C LEU A 207 -2.39 -6.21 3.86
N PHE A 208 -2.53 -4.92 3.51
CA PHE A 208 -2.97 -3.91 4.47
C PHE A 208 -4.42 -4.12 4.90
N LYS A 209 -5.32 -4.55 4.00
CA LYS A 209 -6.71 -4.87 4.38
C LYS A 209 -6.77 -5.95 5.45
N GLY A 210 -5.97 -7.02 5.32
CA GLY A 210 -5.90 -8.10 6.29
C GLY A 210 -5.31 -7.65 7.63
N VAL A 211 -4.19 -6.92 7.58
CA VAL A 211 -3.52 -6.34 8.76
C VAL A 211 -4.47 -5.43 9.56
N LEU A 212 -5.18 -4.53 8.87
CA LEU A 212 -6.10 -3.57 9.49
C LEU A 212 -7.33 -4.27 10.08
N ALA A 213 -7.88 -5.28 9.38
CA ALA A 213 -9.06 -6.01 9.84
C ALA A 213 -8.86 -6.69 11.21
N VAL A 214 -7.64 -7.15 11.51
CA VAL A 214 -7.30 -7.79 12.80
C VAL A 214 -6.46 -6.91 13.71
N ARG A 215 -6.22 -5.65 13.32
CA ARG A 215 -5.35 -4.69 14.01
C ARG A 215 -3.99 -5.30 14.38
N ALA A 216 -3.37 -5.98 13.41
CA ALA A 216 -2.08 -6.64 13.63
C ALA A 216 -1.01 -5.61 14.04
N LYS A 217 -0.14 -5.99 14.98
CA LYS A 217 0.93 -5.13 15.50
C LYS A 217 2.09 -4.95 14.52
N ASP A 218 2.28 -5.90 13.60
CA ASP A 218 3.39 -5.92 12.66
C ASP A 218 3.00 -6.71 11.38
N ILE A 219 3.86 -6.68 10.36
CA ILE A 219 3.79 -7.51 9.15
C ILE A 219 4.96 -8.49 9.15
N THR A 220 4.69 -9.74 9.48
CA THR A 220 5.70 -10.79 9.63
C THR A 220 6.05 -11.48 8.31
N GLU A 221 7.16 -12.23 8.28
CA GLU A 221 7.50 -13.09 7.14
C GLU A 221 6.43 -14.16 6.88
N LYS A 222 5.80 -14.70 7.92
CA LYS A 222 4.71 -15.68 7.77
C LYS A 222 3.50 -15.06 7.06
N MET A 223 3.16 -13.81 7.39
CA MET A 223 2.10 -13.07 6.71
C MET A 223 2.43 -12.80 5.23
N LYS A 224 3.69 -12.48 4.92
CA LYS A 224 4.15 -12.30 3.51
C LYS A 224 4.07 -13.60 2.72
N ILE A 225 4.49 -14.72 3.31
CA ILE A 225 4.37 -16.06 2.70
C ILE A 225 2.89 -16.42 2.49
N ALA A 226 2.03 -16.13 3.47
CA ALA A 226 0.58 -16.34 3.34
C ALA A 226 -0.03 -15.50 2.21
N ALA A 227 0.39 -14.23 2.05
CA ALA A 227 -0.01 -13.40 0.93
C ALA A 227 0.42 -13.98 -0.42
N ALA A 228 1.66 -14.46 -0.54
CA ALA A 228 2.17 -15.07 -1.76
C ALA A 228 1.39 -16.34 -2.15
N HIS A 229 1.12 -17.22 -1.19
CA HIS A 229 0.29 -18.41 -1.42
C HIS A 229 -1.15 -18.05 -1.79
N ALA A 230 -1.72 -17.02 -1.16
CA ALA A 230 -3.06 -16.54 -1.49
C ALA A 230 -3.13 -16.06 -2.94
N ILE A 231 -2.17 -15.25 -3.41
CA ILE A 231 -2.10 -14.79 -4.80
C ILE A 231 -2.02 -15.97 -5.76
N ALA A 232 -1.11 -16.92 -5.50
CA ALA A 232 -0.94 -18.10 -6.35
C ALA A 232 -2.21 -18.95 -6.42
N SER A 233 -2.97 -19.06 -5.32
CA SER A 233 -4.20 -19.84 -5.25
C SER A 233 -5.41 -19.23 -5.97
N VAL A 234 -5.32 -17.99 -6.43
CA VAL A 234 -6.42 -17.33 -7.17
C VAL A 234 -6.61 -17.93 -8.56
N ILE A 235 -5.53 -18.43 -9.17
CA ILE A 235 -5.60 -19.09 -10.48
C ILE A 235 -5.85 -20.59 -10.24
N PRO A 236 -6.97 -21.15 -10.74
CA PRO A 236 -7.20 -22.60 -10.73
C PRO A 236 -6.12 -23.34 -11.51
N GLU A 237 -5.75 -24.54 -11.07
CA GLU A 237 -4.67 -25.33 -11.69
C GLU A 237 -4.95 -25.62 -13.18
N GLU A 238 -6.22 -25.77 -13.55
CA GLU A 238 -6.70 -25.98 -14.91
C GLU A 238 -6.57 -24.75 -15.84
N GLU A 239 -6.43 -23.54 -15.27
CA GLU A 239 -6.25 -22.30 -16.03
C GLU A 239 -4.78 -21.94 -16.23
N LEU A 240 -3.87 -22.56 -15.44
CA LEU A 240 -2.44 -22.29 -15.51
C LEU A 240 -1.88 -22.65 -16.88
N ASN A 241 -1.20 -21.68 -17.49
CA ASN A 241 -0.45 -21.88 -18.72
C ASN A 241 0.72 -20.89 -18.78
N ALA A 242 1.58 -21.03 -19.79
CA ALA A 242 2.81 -20.24 -19.91
C ALA A 242 2.60 -18.71 -19.93
N GLU A 243 1.42 -18.24 -20.30
CA GLU A 243 1.07 -16.80 -20.33
C GLU A 243 0.16 -16.38 -19.16
N TYR A 244 -0.18 -17.31 -18.25
CA TYR A 244 -1.07 -17.05 -17.12
C TYR A 244 -0.66 -17.84 -15.87
N VAL A 245 0.46 -17.43 -15.27
CA VAL A 245 0.98 -17.97 -13.99
C VAL A 245 0.79 -17.02 -12.80
N ILE A 246 0.36 -15.79 -13.06
CA ILE A 246 0.06 -14.78 -12.04
C ILE A 246 -1.26 -14.08 -12.40
N PRO A 247 -2.17 -13.86 -11.43
CA PRO A 247 -3.46 -13.26 -11.72
C PRO A 247 -3.30 -11.82 -12.23
N SER A 248 -4.31 -11.36 -12.96
CA SER A 248 -4.35 -9.96 -13.40
C SER A 248 -4.43 -9.01 -12.20
N SER A 249 -3.74 -7.87 -12.30
CA SER A 249 -3.84 -6.75 -11.36
C SER A 249 -5.27 -6.25 -11.11
N PHE A 250 -6.20 -6.55 -12.02
CA PHE A 250 -7.62 -6.19 -11.91
C PHE A 250 -8.53 -7.33 -11.44
N ASP A 251 -7.98 -8.50 -11.13
CA ASP A 251 -8.76 -9.59 -10.56
C ASP A 251 -9.14 -9.25 -9.11
N LYS A 252 -10.42 -8.90 -8.93
CA LYS A 252 -10.97 -8.47 -7.64
C LYS A 252 -10.87 -9.53 -6.55
N ARG A 253 -10.66 -10.80 -6.91
CA ARG A 253 -10.50 -11.91 -5.95
C ARG A 253 -9.18 -11.82 -5.20
N VAL A 254 -8.14 -11.24 -5.81
CA VAL A 254 -6.77 -11.23 -5.27
C VAL A 254 -6.71 -10.49 -3.94
N ALA A 255 -7.17 -9.24 -3.90
CA ALA A 255 -7.10 -8.43 -2.69
C ALA A 255 -7.84 -9.09 -1.51
N LEU A 256 -9.00 -9.71 -1.77
CA LEU A 256 -9.79 -10.39 -0.74
C LEU A 256 -9.14 -11.69 -0.26
N ALA A 257 -8.58 -12.48 -1.17
CA ALA A 257 -7.86 -13.70 -0.84
C ALA A 257 -6.63 -13.39 0.03
N VAL A 258 -5.83 -12.40 -0.38
CA VAL A 258 -4.66 -11.94 0.37
C VAL A 258 -5.06 -11.41 1.74
N ALA A 259 -6.09 -10.56 1.82
CA ALA A 259 -6.54 -10.00 3.10
C ALA A 259 -6.94 -11.08 4.11
N ASN A 260 -7.73 -12.07 3.68
CA ASN A 260 -8.14 -13.15 4.55
C ASN A 260 -6.97 -14.05 4.97
N ALA A 261 -6.04 -14.35 4.06
CA ALA A 261 -4.86 -15.17 4.38
C ALA A 261 -3.93 -14.46 5.37
N VAL A 262 -3.67 -13.17 5.16
CA VAL A 262 -2.83 -12.34 6.03
C VAL A 262 -3.45 -12.17 7.42
N ALA A 263 -4.76 -11.91 7.48
CA ALA A 263 -5.47 -11.79 8.75
C ALA A 263 -5.42 -13.10 9.57
N LYS A 264 -5.63 -14.24 8.92
CA LYS A 264 -5.49 -15.56 9.56
C LYS A 264 -4.07 -15.80 10.07
N ALA A 265 -3.05 -15.51 9.25
CA ALA A 265 -1.65 -15.69 9.65
C ALA A 265 -1.30 -14.83 10.87
N ALA A 266 -1.76 -13.58 10.93
CA ALA A 266 -1.55 -12.70 12.08
C ALA A 266 -2.22 -13.21 13.37
N VAL A 267 -3.42 -13.81 13.26
CA VAL A 267 -4.10 -14.44 14.41
C VAL A 267 -3.38 -15.70 14.86
N GLU A 268 -2.91 -16.54 13.94
CA GLU A 268 -2.13 -17.73 14.27
C GLU A 268 -0.80 -17.40 14.97
N GLU A 269 -0.21 -16.24 14.69
CA GLU A 269 0.99 -15.74 15.37
C GLU A 269 0.69 -14.97 16.66
N GLY A 270 -0.59 -14.70 16.97
CA GLY A 270 -1.00 -13.99 18.18
C GLY A 270 -0.61 -12.51 18.21
N ILE A 271 -0.39 -11.90 17.04
CA ILE A 271 -0.03 -10.47 16.92
C ILE A 271 -1.22 -9.57 16.59
N ASN A 272 -2.41 -10.15 16.47
CA ASN A 272 -3.68 -9.44 16.31
C ASN A 272 -4.14 -8.77 17.62
N ARG A 273 -4.95 -7.71 17.53
CA ARG A 273 -5.64 -7.11 18.69
C ARG A 273 -7.14 -7.43 18.73
N VAL A 274 -7.72 -7.82 17.59
CA VAL A 274 -9.12 -8.27 17.48
C VAL A 274 -9.18 -9.63 16.78
N PRO A 275 -10.20 -10.47 17.04
CA PRO A 275 -10.32 -11.77 16.38
C PRO A 275 -10.51 -11.63 14.87
N TYR A 276 -10.12 -12.66 14.11
CA TYR A 276 -10.41 -12.72 12.69
C TYR A 276 -11.90 -12.98 12.43
N GLU A 277 -12.46 -12.15 11.57
CA GLU A 277 -13.74 -12.39 10.90
C GLU A 277 -13.50 -12.40 9.40
N GLU A 278 -14.30 -13.17 8.65
CA GLU A 278 -14.16 -13.27 7.20
C GLU A 278 -14.39 -11.89 6.55
N ILE A 279 -13.36 -11.41 5.88
CA ILE A 279 -13.35 -10.13 5.17
C ILE A 279 -14.10 -10.36 3.85
N LYS A 280 -15.07 -9.48 3.55
CA LYS A 280 -15.97 -9.55 2.38
C LYS A 280 -15.80 -8.35 1.46
#